data_AF-E5WVQ1-F1
#
_entry.id   AF-E5WVQ1-F1
#
_cell.length_a   1.000
_cell.length_b   1.000
_cell.length_c   1.000
_cell.angle_alpha   90.00
_cell.angle_beta   90.00
_cell.angle_gamma   90.00
#
_symmetry.space_group_name_H-M   'P 1'
#
loop_
_entity.id
_entity.type
_entity.pdbx_description
1 polymer ?
#
loop_
_entity_poly.entity_id
_entity_poly.type
_entity_poly.pdbx_seq_one_letter_code
_entity_poly.pdbx_strand_id
1 'polypeptide(L)'
;MKIPYYKALLAICLATIMSVHVYAQNKEAGFPLAPYFSPGTTDVMYPDDEGFIRRWLLLEPIDKPNRSNTVFTDSYIREAFATEYFPKQFTVLPKDGDKVKVGKQKLTWHALDSNLFNVKLFRFASNLQKQIYGVLFWAVTVINCPEDIPNVRISVGSNSASMWWLNGEEAVILSGDRRMVKDDCLSKRLTLKKGKNIIRGAIINGPGMSDFCIRLLDEKGAPIKNITISYK
;
A
#
# COMPACT_ATOMS: atom_id res chain seq x y z
N MET A 1 -75.13 -56.25 -15.26
CA MET A 1 -76.47 -55.65 -15.33
C MET A 1 -76.47 -54.35 -14.54
N LYS A 2 -76.76 -53.22 -15.20
CA LYS A 2 -77.07 -51.86 -14.68
C LYS A 2 -75.97 -51.05 -13.95
N ILE A 3 -75.54 -49.98 -14.60
CA ILE A 3 -75.05 -48.72 -13.98
C ILE A 3 -76.28 -47.96 -13.45
N PRO A 4 -76.21 -47.23 -12.31
CA PRO A 4 -76.33 -45.78 -12.41
C PRO A 4 -75.55 -44.91 -11.38
N TYR A 5 -74.94 -43.84 -11.92
CA TYR A 5 -74.91 -42.43 -11.51
C TYR A 5 -74.45 -41.92 -10.11
N TYR A 6 -73.33 -41.17 -10.17
CA TYR A 6 -73.02 -39.85 -9.58
C TYR A 6 -73.31 -39.55 -8.11
N LYS A 7 -72.25 -39.23 -7.34
CA LYS A 7 -72.14 -37.95 -6.60
C LYS A 7 -70.69 -37.49 -6.52
N ALA A 8 -70.49 -36.22 -6.89
CA ALA A 8 -69.24 -35.50 -6.91
C ALA A 8 -68.79 -35.13 -5.49
N LEU A 9 -67.49 -35.22 -5.23
CA LEU A 9 -66.80 -34.33 -4.29
C LEU A 9 -65.41 -34.03 -4.83
N LEU A 10 -65.25 -32.80 -5.30
CA LEU A 10 -64.02 -32.20 -5.77
C LEU A 10 -63.29 -31.63 -4.55
N ALA A 11 -62.22 -32.27 -4.09
CA ALA A 11 -61.32 -31.68 -3.10
C ALA A 11 -60.17 -30.98 -3.82
N ILE A 12 -60.25 -29.66 -3.94
CA ILE A 12 -59.18 -28.82 -4.47
C ILE A 12 -58.17 -28.57 -3.34
N CYS A 13 -57.05 -29.28 -3.35
CA CYS A 13 -55.88 -28.91 -2.56
C CYS A 13 -55.04 -27.89 -3.36
N LEU A 14 -55.25 -26.60 -3.09
CA LEU A 14 -54.39 -25.53 -3.57
C LEU A 14 -53.09 -25.50 -2.76
N ALA A 15 -52.05 -26.15 -3.27
CA ALA A 15 -50.69 -25.97 -2.78
C ALA A 15 -50.15 -24.63 -3.30
N THR A 16 -50.17 -23.59 -2.47
CA THR A 16 -49.50 -22.32 -2.75
C THR A 16 -47.99 -22.50 -2.65
N ILE A 17 -47.33 -22.67 -3.79
CA ILE A 17 -45.87 -22.58 -3.89
C ILE A 17 -45.51 -21.10 -3.74
N MET A 18 -45.10 -20.68 -2.54
CA MET A 18 -44.47 -19.38 -2.37
C MET A 18 -43.11 -19.44 -3.04
N SER A 19 -43.01 -18.83 -4.23
CA SER A 19 -41.77 -18.55 -4.91
C SER A 19 -40.96 -17.54 -4.09
N VAL A 20 -40.07 -18.07 -3.24
CA VAL A 20 -39.06 -17.28 -2.54
C VAL A 20 -38.10 -16.75 -3.60
N HIS A 21 -38.38 -15.57 -4.13
CA HIS A 21 -37.42 -14.82 -4.92
C HIS A 21 -36.33 -14.37 -3.95
N VAL A 22 -35.25 -15.15 -3.88
CA VAL A 22 -34.00 -14.70 -3.29
C VAL A 22 -33.53 -13.54 -4.16
N TYR A 23 -33.82 -12.32 -3.72
CA TYR A 23 -33.16 -11.14 -4.25
C TYR A 23 -31.69 -11.26 -3.88
N ALA A 24 -30.87 -11.71 -4.83
CA ALA A 24 -29.44 -11.49 -4.77
C ALA A 24 -29.24 -9.97 -4.75
N GLN A 25 -29.00 -9.40 -3.56
CA GLN A 25 -28.50 -8.04 -3.48
C GLN A 25 -27.16 -8.01 -4.21
N ASN A 26 -27.15 -7.40 -5.40
CA ASN A 26 -25.92 -6.92 -6.01
C ASN A 26 -25.34 -5.87 -5.07
N LYS A 27 -24.56 -6.32 -4.10
CA LYS A 27 -23.73 -5.45 -3.28
C LYS A 27 -22.80 -4.76 -4.26
N GLU A 28 -22.93 -3.46 -4.45
CA GLU A 28 -21.92 -2.68 -5.17
C GLU A 28 -20.57 -3.11 -4.62
N ALA A 29 -19.70 -3.60 -5.50
CA ALA A 29 -18.39 -4.07 -5.08
C ALA A 29 -17.63 -2.87 -4.53
N GLY A 30 -17.60 -2.75 -3.20
CA GLY A 30 -16.85 -1.71 -2.52
C GLY A 30 -15.38 -1.72 -2.96
N PHE A 31 -14.70 -0.59 -2.78
CA PHE A 31 -13.29 -0.47 -3.16
C PHE A 31 -12.46 -1.65 -2.56
N PRO A 32 -11.77 -2.47 -3.37
CA PRO A 32 -11.18 -3.73 -2.89
C PRO A 32 -10.16 -3.58 -1.75
N LEU A 33 -9.54 -2.41 -1.62
CA LEU A 33 -8.52 -2.13 -0.60
C LEU A 33 -9.09 -1.45 0.66
N ALA A 34 -10.41 -1.23 0.73
CA ALA A 34 -11.08 -0.79 1.94
C ALA A 34 -10.97 -1.86 3.05
N PRO A 35 -10.95 -1.46 4.34
CA PRO A 35 -11.01 -0.09 4.84
C PRO A 35 -9.65 0.62 4.91
N TYR A 36 -8.55 -0.03 4.51
CA TYR A 36 -7.19 0.45 4.75
C TYR A 36 -6.74 1.54 3.80
N PHE A 37 -7.27 1.52 2.58
CA PHE A 37 -6.93 2.47 1.53
C PHE A 37 -8.17 3.09 0.92
N SER A 38 -7.98 4.30 0.41
CA SER A 38 -8.85 4.96 -0.56
C SER A 38 -8.08 5.15 -1.87
N PRO A 39 -8.76 5.24 -3.03
CA PRO A 39 -8.10 5.62 -4.27
C PRO A 39 -7.39 6.97 -4.13
N GLY A 40 -6.16 7.09 -4.63
CA GLY A 40 -5.43 8.34 -4.61
C GLY A 40 -6.06 9.36 -5.56
N THR A 41 -6.38 10.55 -5.06
CA THR A 41 -6.96 11.64 -5.88
C THR A 41 -5.91 12.66 -6.32
N THR A 42 -6.26 13.55 -7.24
CA THR A 42 -5.44 14.72 -7.60
C THR A 42 -5.64 15.91 -6.68
N ASP A 43 -6.55 15.81 -5.71
CA ASP A 43 -6.82 16.91 -4.79
C ASP A 43 -5.58 17.21 -3.96
N VAL A 44 -5.47 18.45 -3.49
CA VAL A 44 -4.36 18.83 -2.62
C VAL A 44 -4.43 17.99 -1.35
N MET A 45 -3.34 17.30 -1.03
CA MET A 45 -3.17 16.59 0.23
C MET A 45 -2.01 17.20 1.02
N TYR A 46 -2.19 17.30 2.33
CA TYR A 46 -1.15 17.66 3.28
C TYR A 46 -0.77 16.43 4.11
N PRO A 47 0.39 16.43 4.77
CA PRO A 47 0.65 15.49 5.86
C PRO A 47 -0.50 15.50 6.87
N ASP A 48 -0.73 14.39 7.56
CA ASP A 48 -1.77 14.35 8.60
C ASP A 48 -1.42 15.23 9.82
N ASP A 49 -2.28 15.23 10.83
CA ASP A 49 -2.12 16.10 12.00
C ASP A 49 -0.81 15.85 12.76
N GLU A 50 -0.30 14.60 12.73
CA GLU A 50 0.98 14.17 13.29
C GLU A 50 2.16 14.29 12.29
N GLY A 51 1.87 14.71 11.04
CA GLY A 51 2.82 14.91 9.95
C GLY A 51 3.12 13.68 9.10
N PHE A 52 2.35 12.60 9.21
CA PHE A 52 2.55 11.39 8.41
C PHE A 52 2.08 11.57 6.97
N ILE A 53 2.86 10.98 6.07
CA ILE A 53 2.61 10.96 4.63
C ILE A 53 1.71 9.78 4.31
N ARG A 54 0.51 10.04 3.79
CA ARG A 54 -0.50 9.00 3.54
C ARG A 54 -0.74 8.67 2.07
N ARG A 55 -0.30 9.51 1.13
CA ARG A 55 -0.48 9.30 -0.32
C ARG A 55 0.76 8.71 -0.97
N TRP A 56 0.58 7.60 -1.67
CA TRP A 56 1.65 6.79 -2.22
C TRP A 56 1.26 6.15 -3.56
N LEU A 57 2.23 6.03 -4.46
CA LEU A 57 2.24 5.01 -5.49
C LEU A 57 2.88 3.76 -4.91
N LEU A 58 2.13 2.66 -4.88
CA LEU A 58 2.56 1.37 -4.36
C LEU A 58 2.59 0.35 -5.50
N LEU A 59 3.73 -0.31 -5.69
CA LEU A 59 3.83 -1.45 -6.59
C LEU A 59 3.32 -2.71 -5.88
N GLU A 60 2.53 -3.51 -6.58
CA GLU A 60 2.21 -4.89 -6.15
C GLU A 60 3.47 -5.66 -5.70
N PRO A 61 3.36 -6.61 -4.74
CA PRO A 61 4.53 -7.28 -4.18
C PRO A 61 5.33 -8.03 -5.24
N ILE A 62 6.65 -7.81 -5.23
CA ILE A 62 7.63 -8.62 -5.95
C ILE A 62 7.90 -9.87 -5.12
N ASP A 63 7.85 -11.04 -5.74
CA ASP A 63 8.15 -12.30 -5.09
C ASP A 63 9.64 -12.37 -4.76
N LYS A 64 9.95 -12.51 -3.49
CA LYS A 64 11.31 -12.56 -2.96
C LYS A 64 11.34 -13.51 -1.77
N PRO A 65 11.33 -14.85 -1.98
CA PRO A 65 10.88 -15.87 -1.02
C PRO A 65 11.84 -16.09 0.17
N ASN A 66 12.09 -15.03 0.94
CA ASN A 66 12.80 -15.03 2.20
C ASN A 66 11.97 -15.77 3.25
N ARG A 67 12.49 -16.89 3.75
CA ARG A 67 11.80 -17.73 4.76
C ARG A 67 11.93 -17.20 6.20
N SER A 68 12.83 -16.25 6.41
CA SER A 68 13.12 -15.64 7.71
C SER A 68 13.52 -14.17 7.51
N ASN A 69 13.25 -13.35 8.51
CA ASN A 69 13.68 -11.95 8.57
C ASN A 69 15.09 -11.78 9.16
N THR A 70 15.66 -12.84 9.78
CA THR A 70 17.00 -12.80 10.39
C THR A 70 18.12 -12.54 9.38
N VAL A 71 17.86 -12.71 8.09
CA VAL A 71 18.83 -12.48 7.01
C VAL A 71 18.89 -11.03 6.53
N PHE A 72 18.03 -10.14 7.05
CA PHE A 72 17.97 -8.74 6.60
C PHE A 72 19.07 -7.87 7.22
N THR A 73 20.33 -8.24 7.02
CA THR A 73 21.48 -7.38 7.34
C THR A 73 21.53 -6.19 6.39
N ASP A 74 22.27 -5.13 6.75
CA ASP A 74 22.52 -3.98 5.87
C ASP A 74 23.04 -4.40 4.49
N SER A 75 24.04 -5.30 4.46
CA SER A 75 24.61 -5.79 3.20
C SER A 75 23.57 -6.50 2.34
N TYR A 76 22.77 -7.37 2.94
CA TYR A 76 21.73 -8.11 2.24
C TYR A 76 20.68 -7.20 1.62
N ILE A 77 20.14 -6.25 2.40
CA ILE A 77 19.07 -5.39 1.90
C ILE A 77 19.59 -4.37 0.90
N ARG A 78 20.83 -3.89 1.04
CA ARG A 78 21.46 -3.04 0.01
C ARG A 78 21.60 -3.78 -1.31
N GLU A 79 22.10 -5.01 -1.29
CA GLU A 79 22.19 -5.84 -2.49
C GLU A 79 20.80 -6.12 -3.09
N ALA A 80 19.85 -6.51 -2.25
CA ALA A 80 18.49 -6.81 -2.67
C ALA A 80 17.79 -5.61 -3.29
N PHE A 81 17.99 -4.39 -2.77
CA PHE A 81 17.36 -3.18 -3.28
C PHE A 81 18.13 -2.53 -4.44
N ALA A 82 19.44 -2.77 -4.56
CA ALA A 82 20.24 -2.36 -5.70
C ALA A 82 19.99 -3.21 -6.96
N THR A 83 19.49 -4.44 -6.78
CA THR A 83 19.06 -5.30 -7.90
C THR A 83 18.00 -4.57 -8.72
N GLU A 84 18.20 -4.47 -10.05
CA GLU A 84 17.21 -3.87 -10.94
C GLU A 84 16.06 -4.86 -11.21
N TYR A 85 14.89 -4.59 -10.65
CA TYR A 85 13.69 -5.42 -10.83
C TYR A 85 12.87 -5.00 -12.06
N PHE A 86 12.90 -3.71 -12.38
CA PHE A 86 12.23 -3.13 -13.54
C PHE A 86 13.01 -1.92 -14.06
N PRO A 87 12.90 -1.59 -15.36
CA PRO A 87 13.69 -0.51 -15.95
C PRO A 87 13.51 0.82 -15.21
N LYS A 88 14.62 1.51 -14.98
CA LYS A 88 14.63 2.86 -14.40
C LYS A 88 14.06 2.92 -12.98
N GLN A 89 14.15 1.85 -12.19
CA GLN A 89 13.51 1.76 -10.86
C GLN A 89 13.80 2.94 -9.92
N PHE A 90 14.99 3.53 -10.02
CA PHE A 90 15.40 4.67 -9.19
C PHE A 90 15.04 6.04 -9.77
N THR A 91 14.67 6.12 -11.05
CA THR A 91 14.47 7.40 -11.76
C THR A 91 13.06 7.59 -12.29
N VAL A 92 12.31 6.51 -12.52
CA VAL A 92 10.90 6.60 -12.94
C VAL A 92 10.03 7.17 -11.82
N LEU A 93 9.08 8.02 -12.19
CA LEU A 93 7.92 8.35 -11.39
C LEU A 93 6.73 7.63 -12.04
N PRO A 94 6.28 6.50 -11.47
CA PRO A 94 5.21 5.70 -12.08
C PRO A 94 3.88 6.47 -12.04
N LYS A 95 2.92 6.01 -12.82
CA LYS A 95 1.53 6.47 -12.79
C LYS A 95 0.63 5.37 -12.23
N ASP A 96 -0.53 5.78 -11.75
CA ASP A 96 -1.58 4.84 -11.36
C ASP A 96 -1.93 3.93 -12.55
N GLY A 97 -2.00 2.62 -12.30
CA GLY A 97 -2.27 1.60 -13.30
C GLY A 97 -1.07 1.22 -14.19
N ASP A 98 0.10 1.87 -14.05
CA ASP A 98 1.30 1.48 -14.79
C ASP A 98 1.66 0.02 -14.49
N LYS A 99 2.09 -0.71 -15.51
CA LYS A 99 2.46 -2.12 -15.39
C LYS A 99 3.93 -2.32 -15.67
N VAL A 100 4.60 -3.07 -14.80
CA VAL A 100 6.00 -3.46 -14.97
C VAL A 100 6.14 -4.99 -14.98
N LYS A 101 7.14 -5.48 -15.70
CA LYS A 101 7.51 -6.89 -15.70
C LYS A 101 8.69 -7.08 -14.77
N VAL A 102 8.54 -7.94 -13.76
CA VAL A 102 9.59 -8.30 -12.81
C VAL A 102 9.78 -9.81 -12.87
N GLY A 103 10.84 -10.25 -13.56
CA GLY A 103 11.03 -11.66 -13.89
C GLY A 103 9.81 -12.24 -14.64
N LYS A 104 9.07 -13.14 -13.98
CA LYS A 104 7.84 -13.77 -14.51
C LYS A 104 6.56 -13.03 -14.08
N GLN A 105 6.65 -12.11 -13.12
CA GLN A 105 5.51 -11.36 -12.61
C GLN A 105 5.19 -10.17 -13.52
N LYS A 106 3.89 -9.90 -13.72
CA LYS A 106 3.39 -8.64 -14.26
C LYS A 106 2.68 -7.91 -13.12
N LEU A 107 3.27 -6.82 -12.68
CA LEU A 107 2.87 -6.09 -11.47
C LEU A 107 2.30 -4.73 -11.85
N THR A 108 1.34 -4.25 -11.08
CA THR A 108 0.66 -2.97 -11.30
C THR A 108 1.02 -1.97 -10.20
N TRP A 109 1.23 -0.72 -10.57
CA TRP A 109 1.33 0.41 -9.65
C TRP A 109 -0.07 0.95 -9.30
N HIS A 110 -0.28 1.26 -8.03
CA HIS A 110 -1.55 1.77 -7.52
C HIS A 110 -1.32 3.09 -6.79
N ALA A 111 -2.00 4.16 -7.18
CA ALA A 111 -2.06 5.41 -6.43
C ALA A 111 -3.11 5.30 -5.33
N LEU A 112 -2.66 5.39 -4.08
CA LEU A 112 -3.48 5.10 -2.90
C LEU A 112 -3.24 6.12 -1.80
N ASP A 113 -4.32 6.46 -1.12
CA ASP A 113 -4.29 7.19 0.14
C ASP A 113 -4.50 6.18 1.27
N SER A 114 -3.56 6.11 2.21
CA SER A 114 -3.75 5.35 3.43
C SER A 114 -4.79 6.04 4.31
N ASN A 115 -5.76 5.26 4.78
CA ASN A 115 -6.76 5.73 5.74
C ASN A 115 -6.24 5.73 7.19
N LEU A 116 -4.96 5.38 7.40
CA LEU A 116 -4.25 5.38 8.67
C LEU A 116 -2.95 6.18 8.54
N PHE A 117 -2.28 6.46 9.66
CA PHE A 117 -0.95 7.08 9.66
C PHE A 117 0.13 6.18 9.01
N ASN A 118 -0.12 4.87 8.96
CA ASN A 118 0.79 3.88 8.43
C ASN A 118 0.19 3.14 7.23
N VAL A 119 1.03 2.83 6.25
CA VAL A 119 0.69 2.08 5.05
C VAL A 119 0.69 0.58 5.37
N LYS A 120 -0.46 -0.08 5.20
CA LYS A 120 -0.66 -1.50 5.50
C LYS A 120 -0.31 -2.40 4.31
N LEU A 121 0.97 -2.62 4.00
CA LEU A 121 1.39 -3.37 2.80
C LEU A 121 0.98 -4.85 2.84
N PHE A 122 0.92 -5.47 4.02
CA PHE A 122 0.38 -6.82 4.16
C PHE A 122 -1.09 -6.87 3.72
N ARG A 123 -1.89 -5.86 4.10
CA ARG A 123 -3.30 -5.77 3.71
C ARG A 123 -3.47 -5.39 2.25
N PHE A 124 -2.58 -4.55 1.72
CA PHE A 124 -2.51 -4.26 0.29
C PHE A 124 -2.32 -5.54 -0.52
N ALA A 125 -1.30 -6.36 -0.19
CA ALA A 125 -1.07 -7.63 -0.86
C ALA A 125 -2.21 -8.63 -0.67
N SER A 126 -2.72 -8.80 0.56
CA SER A 126 -3.77 -9.77 0.84
C SER A 126 -5.09 -9.44 0.14
N ASN A 127 -5.48 -8.16 0.11
CA ASN A 127 -6.72 -7.73 -0.53
C ASN A 127 -6.64 -7.80 -2.06
N LEU A 128 -5.44 -7.68 -2.64
CA LEU A 128 -5.19 -7.95 -4.06
C LEU A 128 -5.03 -9.44 -4.37
N GLN A 129 -5.14 -10.34 -3.38
CA GLN A 129 -4.92 -11.78 -3.51
C GLN A 129 -3.52 -12.11 -4.09
N LYS A 130 -2.51 -11.36 -3.65
CA LYS A 130 -1.10 -11.56 -4.04
C LYS A 130 -0.32 -12.27 -2.94
N GLN A 131 0.93 -12.63 -3.25
CA GLN A 131 1.86 -13.17 -2.26
C GLN A 131 2.03 -12.18 -1.10
N ILE A 132 1.96 -12.67 0.14
CA ILE A 132 2.01 -11.86 1.37
C ILE A 132 3.32 -12.03 2.15
N TYR A 133 4.06 -13.11 1.92
CA TYR A 133 5.30 -13.44 2.61
C TYR A 133 6.44 -13.70 1.64
N GLY A 134 7.66 -13.34 2.04
CA GLY A 134 8.81 -13.40 1.16
C GLY A 134 8.56 -12.48 -0.03
N VAL A 135 8.39 -11.19 0.27
CA VAL A 135 8.01 -10.16 -0.69
C VAL A 135 8.85 -8.92 -0.53
N LEU A 136 8.95 -8.17 -1.62
CA LEU A 136 9.55 -6.86 -1.70
C LEU A 136 8.53 -5.89 -2.30
N PHE A 137 8.38 -4.72 -1.69
CA PHE A 137 7.52 -3.65 -2.17
C PHE A 137 8.34 -2.44 -2.58
N TRP A 138 7.81 -1.69 -3.55
CA TRP A 138 8.26 -0.34 -3.86
C TRP A 138 7.16 0.67 -3.56
N ALA A 139 7.55 1.78 -2.95
CA ALA A 139 6.68 2.91 -2.62
C ALA A 139 7.30 4.21 -3.13
N VAL A 140 6.49 5.06 -3.76
CA VAL A 140 6.92 6.37 -4.28
C VAL A 140 5.90 7.44 -3.89
N THR A 141 6.36 8.61 -3.47
CA THR A 141 5.50 9.77 -3.26
C THR A 141 6.25 11.06 -3.64
N VAL A 142 5.49 12.10 -3.94
CA VAL A 142 6.00 13.40 -4.34
C VAL A 142 5.63 14.43 -3.30
N ILE A 143 6.63 15.15 -2.80
CA ILE A 143 6.50 16.24 -1.83
C ILE A 143 6.81 17.55 -2.54
N ASN A 144 5.85 18.46 -2.57
CA ASN A 144 6.05 19.80 -3.11
C ASN A 144 6.23 20.81 -1.99
N CYS A 145 7.37 21.49 -1.99
CA CYS A 145 7.72 22.49 -0.98
C CYS A 145 7.58 23.92 -1.55
N PRO A 146 7.06 24.89 -0.79
CA PRO A 146 7.00 26.29 -1.23
C PRO A 146 8.38 26.97 -1.28
N GLU A 147 9.34 26.45 -0.53
CA GLU A 147 10.70 26.95 -0.37
C GLU A 147 11.70 25.81 -0.11
N ASP A 148 13.00 26.11 -0.13
CA ASP A 148 14.03 25.17 0.33
C ASP A 148 13.92 25.04 1.87
N ILE A 149 13.87 23.82 2.38
CA ILE A 149 13.79 23.53 3.81
C ILE A 149 15.06 22.76 4.21
N PRO A 150 16.05 23.40 4.84
CA PRO A 150 17.28 22.75 5.27
C PRO A 150 17.08 21.95 6.57
N ASN A 151 18.08 21.14 6.92
CA ASN A 151 18.17 20.43 8.20
C ASN A 151 17.02 19.46 8.53
N VAL A 152 16.29 19.01 7.51
CA VAL A 152 15.16 18.08 7.61
C VAL A 152 15.65 16.67 7.91
N ARG A 153 14.86 15.90 8.66
CA ARG A 153 15.03 14.44 8.79
C ARG A 153 13.81 13.69 8.26
N ILE A 154 14.05 12.60 7.55
CA ILE A 154 13.03 11.59 7.26
C ILE A 154 12.97 10.67 8.47
N SER A 155 11.78 10.56 9.07
CA SER A 155 11.50 9.65 10.17
C SER A 155 10.67 8.48 9.67
N VAL A 156 11.14 7.26 9.92
CA VAL A 156 10.60 6.04 9.32
C VAL A 156 10.37 4.97 10.39
N GLY A 157 9.22 4.32 10.30
CA GLY A 157 8.96 3.00 10.89
C GLY A 157 8.67 1.97 9.82
N SER A 158 9.16 0.74 9.93
CA SER A 158 8.97 -0.30 8.91
C SER A 158 8.92 -1.72 9.48
N ASN A 159 8.18 -2.60 8.80
CA ASN A 159 8.22 -4.06 8.97
C ASN A 159 8.69 -4.76 7.67
N SER A 160 9.68 -5.67 7.69
CA SER A 160 10.76 -5.74 8.69
C SER A 160 11.86 -4.77 8.30
N ALA A 161 12.44 -4.92 7.11
CA ALA A 161 13.53 -4.05 6.66
C ALA A 161 13.11 -3.13 5.52
N SER A 162 13.71 -1.95 5.45
CA SER A 162 13.47 -1.00 4.35
C SER A 162 14.66 -0.09 4.10
N MET A 163 14.67 0.54 2.94
CA MET A 163 15.62 1.57 2.56
C MET A 163 14.89 2.68 1.82
N TRP A 164 15.28 3.92 2.08
CA TRP A 164 14.58 5.10 1.60
C TRP A 164 15.56 6.09 0.98
N TRP A 165 15.09 6.73 -0.09
CA TRP A 165 15.82 7.74 -0.84
C TRP A 165 15.01 9.01 -0.99
N LEU A 166 15.69 10.15 -0.95
CA LEU A 166 15.16 11.47 -1.27
C LEU A 166 15.88 11.98 -2.51
N ASN A 167 15.15 12.27 -3.58
CA ASN A 167 15.71 12.80 -4.82
C ASN A 167 16.85 11.94 -5.42
N GLY A 168 16.81 10.62 -5.18
CA GLY A 168 17.82 9.67 -5.64
C GLY A 168 19.00 9.49 -4.69
N GLU A 169 19.12 10.30 -3.64
CA GLU A 169 20.13 10.13 -2.60
C GLU A 169 19.59 9.27 -1.47
N GLU A 170 20.43 8.37 -0.96
CA GLU A 170 20.10 7.55 0.21
C GLU A 170 19.85 8.44 1.44
N ALA A 171 18.71 8.19 2.09
CA ALA A 171 18.29 8.93 3.28
C ALA A 171 18.45 8.09 4.55
N VAL A 172 17.83 6.89 4.58
CA VAL A 172 17.80 6.04 5.78
C VAL A 172 17.60 4.57 5.40
N ILE A 173 18.19 3.70 6.20
CA ILE A 173 18.13 2.25 6.09
C ILE A 173 17.67 1.68 7.44
N LEU A 174 16.78 0.69 7.39
CA LEU A 174 16.27 -0.04 8.54
C LEU A 174 16.48 -1.52 8.27
N SER A 175 17.49 -2.13 8.90
CA SER A 175 17.83 -3.55 8.77
C SER A 175 17.37 -4.37 9.97
N GLY A 176 17.29 -5.68 9.79
CA GLY A 176 16.91 -6.64 10.81
C GLY A 176 15.42 -7.00 10.81
N ASP A 177 15.05 -7.88 11.73
CA ASP A 177 13.67 -8.27 11.96
C ASP A 177 12.97 -7.26 12.87
N ARG A 178 12.43 -6.19 12.27
CA ARG A 178 11.85 -5.07 13.01
C ARG A 178 10.33 -5.15 13.10
N ARG A 179 9.83 -4.51 14.16
CA ARG A 179 8.41 -4.11 14.26
C ARG A 179 8.25 -2.72 13.66
N MET A 180 7.13 -2.43 13.00
CA MET A 180 6.79 -1.05 12.62
C MET A 180 6.50 -0.25 13.90
N VAL A 181 7.46 0.60 14.25
CA VAL A 181 7.39 1.55 15.36
C VAL A 181 7.49 2.96 14.78
N LYS A 182 6.62 3.88 15.22
CA LYS A 182 6.70 5.29 14.81
C LYS A 182 8.10 5.83 15.16
N ASP A 183 8.70 6.54 14.21
CA ASP A 183 10.02 7.18 14.38
C ASP A 183 11.18 6.25 14.78
N ASP A 184 11.13 4.97 14.37
CA ASP A 184 12.15 3.96 14.68
C ASP A 184 13.55 4.35 14.17
N CYS A 185 13.62 4.94 12.97
CA CYS A 185 14.88 5.42 12.40
C CYS A 185 14.75 6.81 11.78
N LEU A 186 15.81 7.59 11.97
CA LEU A 186 15.95 8.92 11.43
C LEU A 186 17.07 8.95 10.40
N SER A 187 16.85 9.65 9.29
CA SER A 187 17.91 9.95 8.33
C SER A 187 18.97 10.87 8.95
N LYS A 188 20.10 11.00 8.26
CA LYS A 188 20.97 12.19 8.37
C LYS A 188 20.16 13.46 8.08
N ARG A 189 20.72 14.64 8.39
CA ARG A 189 20.11 15.90 7.97
C ARG A 189 20.15 16.02 6.45
N LEU A 190 19.03 16.40 5.87
CA LEU A 190 18.79 16.54 4.43
C LEU A 190 18.23 17.94 4.15
N THR A 191 18.11 18.29 2.87
CA THR A 191 17.42 19.49 2.43
C THR A 191 16.29 19.10 1.49
N LEU A 192 15.07 19.53 1.79
CA LEU A 192 13.99 19.53 0.81
C LEU A 192 14.17 20.75 -0.09
N LYS A 193 14.08 20.55 -1.40
CA LYS A 193 14.18 21.64 -2.37
C LYS A 193 12.82 22.30 -2.58
N LYS A 194 12.83 23.59 -2.88
CA LYS A 194 11.66 24.29 -3.40
C LYS A 194 11.13 23.54 -4.61
N GLY A 195 9.81 23.38 -4.67
CA GLY A 195 9.13 22.59 -5.69
C GLY A 195 9.20 21.09 -5.38
N LYS A 196 9.39 20.30 -6.45
CA LYS A 196 9.21 18.84 -6.44
C LYS A 196 10.38 18.12 -5.76
N ASN A 197 10.06 17.30 -4.77
CA ASN A 197 10.95 16.29 -4.18
C ASN A 197 10.28 14.93 -4.29
N ILE A 198 11.08 13.87 -4.47
CA ILE A 198 10.55 12.51 -4.58
C ILE A 198 11.16 11.65 -3.48
N ILE A 199 10.27 11.07 -2.67
CA ILE A 199 10.64 10.04 -1.71
C ILE A 199 10.35 8.68 -2.35
N ARG A 200 11.35 7.80 -2.35
CA ARG A 200 11.23 6.41 -2.78
C ARG A 200 11.60 5.49 -1.62
N GLY A 201 10.90 4.37 -1.51
CA GLY A 201 11.18 3.33 -0.53
C GLY A 201 11.12 1.96 -1.15
N ALA A 202 12.00 1.09 -0.68
CA ALA A 202 11.91 -0.34 -0.88
C ALA A 202 11.75 -1.00 0.50
N ILE A 203 10.78 -1.91 0.62
CA ILE A 203 10.45 -2.61 1.86
C ILE A 203 10.54 -4.10 1.58
N ILE A 204 11.22 -4.87 2.43
CA ILE A 204 11.35 -6.32 2.30
C ILE A 204 10.86 -7.01 3.57
N ASN A 205 10.14 -8.11 3.35
CA ASN A 205 9.65 -8.93 4.44
C ASN A 205 9.64 -10.42 4.06
N GLY A 206 10.10 -11.26 4.99
CA GLY A 206 9.94 -12.70 4.93
C GLY A 206 8.56 -13.07 5.48
N PRO A 207 8.45 -13.67 6.67
CA PRO A 207 7.16 -13.85 7.35
C PRO A 207 6.69 -12.60 8.10
N GLY A 208 5.39 -12.57 8.44
CA GLY A 208 4.79 -11.55 9.31
C GLY A 208 4.19 -10.35 8.58
N MET A 209 3.83 -9.31 9.34
CA MET A 209 3.27 -8.09 8.78
C MET A 209 4.31 -7.32 7.97
N SER A 210 3.87 -6.52 7.00
CA SER A 210 4.70 -5.60 6.23
C SER A 210 3.95 -4.28 6.18
N ASP A 211 4.45 -3.29 6.89
CA ASP A 211 3.82 -2.00 7.11
C ASP A 211 4.92 -0.94 7.18
N PHE A 212 4.63 0.30 6.82
CA PHE A 212 5.56 1.41 7.08
C PHE A 212 4.81 2.70 7.42
N CYS A 213 5.50 3.64 8.05
CA CYS A 213 5.03 5.02 8.20
C CYS A 213 6.21 5.97 8.02
N ILE A 214 5.94 7.15 7.44
CA ILE A 214 6.95 8.19 7.23
C ILE A 214 6.39 9.55 7.56
N ARG A 215 7.21 10.36 8.23
CA ARG A 215 7.02 11.82 8.34
C ARG A 215 8.33 12.57 8.16
N LEU A 216 8.22 13.85 7.85
CA LEU A 216 9.34 14.77 7.72
C LEU A 216 9.42 15.65 8.97
N LEU A 217 10.60 15.75 9.57
CA LEU A 217 10.84 16.52 10.79
C LEU A 217 11.78 17.69 10.48
N ASP A 218 11.49 18.86 11.04
CA ASP A 218 12.33 20.04 10.94
C ASP A 218 13.58 19.93 11.83
N GLU A 219 14.39 20.98 11.85
CA GLU A 219 15.62 21.02 12.65
C GLU A 219 15.39 20.83 14.16
N LYS A 220 14.21 21.23 14.66
CA LYS A 220 13.78 21.13 16.06
C LYS A 220 13.08 19.80 16.36
N GLY A 221 12.92 18.93 15.37
CA GLY A 221 12.22 17.67 15.49
C GLY A 221 10.69 17.77 15.40
N ALA A 222 10.15 18.94 15.03
CA ALA A 222 8.72 19.11 14.83
C ALA A 222 8.29 18.63 13.44
N PRO A 223 7.08 18.06 13.27
CA PRO A 223 6.62 17.63 11.96
C PRO A 223 6.43 18.78 10.98
N ILE A 224 6.95 18.62 9.76
CA ILE A 224 6.79 19.57 8.66
C ILE A 224 5.42 19.32 8.01
N LYS A 225 4.53 20.31 8.08
CA LYS A 225 3.15 20.22 7.58
C LYS A 225 2.80 21.23 6.50
N ASN A 226 3.63 22.26 6.30
CA ASN A 226 3.49 23.29 5.26
C ASN A 226 4.01 22.81 3.88
N ILE A 227 3.72 21.58 3.51
CA ILE A 227 4.10 20.92 2.25
C ILE A 227 2.88 20.20 1.69
N THR A 228 2.86 19.96 0.38
CA THR A 228 1.78 19.17 -0.24
C THR A 228 2.30 17.84 -0.76
N ILE A 229 1.43 16.83 -0.72
CA ILE A 229 1.70 15.45 -1.11
C ILE A 229 0.92 15.14 -2.39
N SER A 230 1.61 14.56 -3.37
CA SER A 230 1.02 14.09 -4.60
C SER A 230 1.67 12.77 -5.04
N TYR A 231 1.09 12.13 -6.04
CA TYR A 231 1.70 10.98 -6.71
C TYR A 231 2.05 11.28 -8.19
N LYS A 232 2.06 12.56 -8.59
CA LYS A 232 2.25 13.02 -9.98
C LYS A 232 3.43 13.99 -10.11
#